data_AF-A0A497MY05-F1
#
_entry.id   AF-A0A497MY05-F1
#
_cell.length_a   1.000
_cell.length_b   1.000
_cell.length_c   1.000
_cell.angle_alpha   90.00
_cell.angle_beta   90.00
_cell.angle_gamma   90.00
#
_symmetry.space_group_name_H-M   'P 1'
#
loop_
_entity.id
_entity.type
_entity.pdbx_description
1 polymer ?
#
loop_
_entity_poly.entity_id
_entity_poly.type
_entity_poly.pdbx_seq_one_letter_code
_entity_poly.pdbx_strand_id
1 'polypeptide(L)'
;MNRFHRAGLRRIVGSTRGAAILGSSRCVTKDIADELGVTSWEYRKFSDGEEARKYVREFYEEHRDDPRANLVVKADGLAAGKGSIVCNSLEDALYALDLIMVKRFFGDAGRRVGIERRLYGRELMFFVLTDGRTVLPLEAAMDYKPAYDEWDIRIRRYWGGINPNTGGMGGYSPHPWLDEGLREKIMRRVVVPTVRKFRELRGLEYRGVLYFGLMICEEGGEQNPYVLEINVRMGDPEAQVILPRLETDFYEVSEAILEGRLNEVRLRWDPTYRLGICAVSGRIVRSIGEDRGTDWFYGGGRGEEYDERMNIGYPGPHITSQPITGLEEIDPRCIVFHNGTEFARDEKGNIDRRRILTSGGRVLTLVSRGETLQEARELAYREIRKIRFRNMRYRWDIGKT
;
A
#
# COMPACT_ATOMS: atom_id res chain seq x y z
N MET A 1 -12.43 -21.01 -14.29
CA MET A 1 -12.88 -21.68 -13.05
C MET A 1 -11.74 -21.71 -12.02
N ASN A 2 -11.93 -21.17 -10.81
CA ASN A 2 -10.91 -21.10 -9.75
C ASN A 2 -10.84 -22.43 -8.94
N ARG A 3 -9.86 -22.57 -8.03
CA ARG A 3 -9.66 -23.80 -7.23
C ARG A 3 -10.87 -24.13 -6.35
N PHE A 4 -11.48 -23.13 -5.75
CA PHE A 4 -12.65 -23.30 -4.90
C PHE A 4 -13.88 -23.78 -5.68
N HIS A 5 -14.14 -23.25 -6.88
CA HIS A 5 -15.22 -23.70 -7.74
C HIS A 5 -15.04 -25.18 -8.12
N ARG A 6 -13.78 -25.63 -8.32
CA ARG A 6 -13.48 -27.06 -8.55
C ARG A 6 -13.74 -27.92 -7.32
N ALA A 7 -13.61 -27.36 -6.12
CA ALA A 7 -13.95 -28.00 -4.87
C ALA A 7 -15.44 -27.88 -4.49
N GLY A 8 -16.31 -27.38 -5.38
CA GLY A 8 -17.73 -27.19 -5.11
C GLY A 8 -18.08 -25.93 -4.28
N LEU A 9 -17.07 -25.16 -3.84
CA LEU A 9 -17.24 -23.92 -3.09
C LEU A 9 -17.46 -22.75 -4.07
N ARG A 10 -18.73 -22.47 -4.38
CA ARG A 10 -19.13 -21.48 -5.41
C ARG A 10 -19.34 -20.07 -4.87
N ARG A 11 -19.45 -19.88 -3.55
CA ARG A 11 -19.71 -18.56 -2.92
C ARG A 11 -18.42 -17.93 -2.44
N ILE A 12 -17.75 -17.15 -3.30
CA ILE A 12 -16.49 -16.47 -2.98
C ILE A 12 -16.47 -15.08 -3.60
N VAL A 13 -16.38 -14.07 -2.74
CA VAL A 13 -16.15 -12.70 -3.18
C VAL A 13 -14.68 -12.56 -3.52
N GLY A 14 -14.41 -12.31 -4.79
CA GLY A 14 -13.06 -12.17 -5.32
C GLY A 14 -12.99 -12.55 -6.79
N SER A 15 -11.89 -12.18 -7.42
CA SER A 15 -11.71 -12.38 -8.85
C SER A 15 -11.11 -13.74 -9.19
N THR A 16 -11.40 -14.22 -10.40
CA THR A 16 -10.65 -15.35 -10.95
C THR A 16 -9.22 -14.93 -11.28
N ARG A 17 -8.29 -15.88 -11.39
CA ARG A 17 -6.90 -15.59 -11.82
C ARG A 17 -6.85 -14.79 -13.13
N GLY A 18 -7.77 -15.05 -14.06
CA GLY A 18 -7.85 -14.30 -15.33
C GLY A 18 -8.24 -12.84 -15.10
N ALA A 19 -9.26 -12.58 -14.27
CA ALA A 19 -9.70 -11.22 -13.96
C ALA A 19 -8.72 -10.46 -13.04
N ALA A 20 -8.00 -11.18 -12.16
CA ALA A 20 -6.98 -10.61 -11.28
C ALA A 20 -5.78 -10.00 -12.03
N ILE A 21 -5.68 -10.22 -13.35
CA ILE A 21 -4.66 -9.60 -14.20
C ILE A 21 -4.65 -8.07 -14.09
N LEU A 22 -5.82 -7.46 -13.82
CA LEU A 22 -6.01 -6.02 -13.58
C LEU A 22 -5.05 -5.44 -12.53
N GLY A 23 -4.65 -6.22 -11.52
CA GLY A 23 -3.73 -5.80 -10.46
C GLY A 23 -2.57 -6.78 -10.26
N SER A 24 -2.19 -7.51 -11.31
CA SER A 24 -1.17 -8.57 -11.22
C SER A 24 0.27 -8.05 -11.18
N SER A 25 0.53 -6.97 -11.91
CA SER A 25 1.83 -6.31 -11.99
C SER A 25 1.60 -4.85 -12.41
N ARG A 26 2.47 -3.94 -12.01
CA ARG A 26 2.29 -2.52 -12.32
C ARG A 26 2.33 -2.25 -13.83
N CYS A 27 3.20 -2.97 -14.53
CA CYS A 27 3.37 -2.84 -15.98
C CYS A 27 2.14 -3.36 -16.72
N VAL A 28 1.62 -4.52 -16.30
CA VAL A 28 0.41 -5.11 -16.88
C VAL A 28 -0.80 -4.22 -16.63
N THR A 29 -0.92 -3.66 -15.43
CA THR A 29 -1.98 -2.69 -15.11
C THR A 29 -1.93 -1.46 -16.02
N LYS A 30 -0.73 -0.93 -16.31
CA LYS A 30 -0.56 0.20 -17.24
C LYS A 30 -0.93 -0.17 -18.66
N ASP A 31 -0.43 -1.30 -19.18
CA ASP A 31 -0.78 -1.79 -20.52
C ASP A 31 -2.32 -1.95 -20.67
N ILE A 32 -2.98 -2.48 -19.63
CA ILE A 32 -4.44 -2.60 -19.60
C ILE A 32 -5.10 -1.23 -19.51
N ALA A 33 -4.63 -0.32 -18.66
CA ALA A 33 -5.20 1.03 -18.57
C ALA A 33 -5.15 1.76 -19.93
N ASP A 34 -4.03 1.65 -20.64
CA ASP A 34 -3.83 2.19 -22.00
C ASP A 34 -4.83 1.57 -22.99
N GLU A 35 -4.93 0.24 -23.02
CA GLU A 35 -5.88 -0.49 -23.89
C GLU A 35 -7.34 -0.08 -23.62
N LEU A 36 -7.67 0.14 -22.34
CA LEU A 36 -9.00 0.59 -21.92
C LEU A 36 -9.22 2.09 -22.18
N GLY A 37 -8.20 2.84 -22.61
CA GLY A 37 -8.27 4.29 -22.76
C GLY A 37 -8.65 4.99 -21.45
N VAL A 38 -8.21 4.42 -20.33
CA VAL A 38 -8.30 5.02 -18.99
C VAL A 38 -7.07 5.90 -18.82
N THR A 39 -7.19 7.03 -18.11
CA THR A 39 -6.14 8.03 -17.94
C THR A 39 -4.87 7.46 -17.29
N SER A 40 -3.96 6.99 -18.13
CA SER A 40 -2.60 6.59 -17.80
C SER A 40 -1.63 7.71 -18.18
N TRP A 41 -0.36 7.54 -17.83
CA TRP A 41 0.70 8.52 -18.06
C TRP A 41 1.91 7.84 -18.70
N GLU A 42 2.81 8.63 -19.29
CA GLU A 42 3.99 8.14 -20.01
C GLU A 42 4.79 7.14 -19.16
N TYR A 43 5.04 5.99 -19.78
CA TYR A 43 5.58 4.82 -19.11
C TYR A 43 6.40 3.96 -20.09
N ARG A 44 7.57 3.47 -19.66
CA ARG A 44 8.44 2.57 -20.44
C ARG A 44 8.91 1.37 -19.62
N LYS A 45 9.05 0.22 -20.28
CA LYS A 45 9.46 -1.07 -19.69
C LYS A 45 10.89 -1.41 -20.09
N PHE A 46 11.66 -1.90 -19.14
CA PHE A 46 13.02 -2.37 -19.38
C PHE A 46 13.26 -3.72 -18.68
N SER A 47 13.88 -4.64 -19.40
CA SER A 47 14.42 -5.90 -18.87
C SER A 47 15.94 -5.92 -18.79
N ASP A 48 16.61 -4.99 -19.48
CA ASP A 48 18.04 -4.79 -19.45
C ASP A 48 18.40 -3.55 -18.61
N GLY A 49 19.39 -3.69 -17.73
CA GLY A 49 19.79 -2.63 -16.80
C GLY A 49 20.53 -1.49 -17.47
N GLU A 50 21.31 -1.75 -18.51
CA GLU A 50 22.06 -0.73 -19.23
C GLU A 50 21.14 0.08 -20.15
N GLU A 51 20.18 -0.56 -20.81
CA GLU A 51 19.13 0.14 -21.57
C GLU A 51 18.31 1.08 -20.67
N ALA A 52 17.94 0.61 -19.47
CA ALA A 52 17.23 1.44 -18.49
C ALA A 52 18.08 2.64 -18.05
N ARG A 53 19.36 2.43 -17.74
CA ARG A 53 20.29 3.51 -17.35
C ARG A 53 20.48 4.51 -18.48
N LYS A 54 20.58 4.04 -19.73
CA LYS A 54 20.69 4.90 -20.91
C LYS A 54 19.47 5.80 -21.04
N TYR A 55 18.26 5.23 -20.99
CA TYR A 55 17.01 5.99 -21.06
C TYR A 55 16.91 7.06 -19.96
N VAL A 56 17.27 6.72 -18.72
CA VAL A 56 17.26 7.67 -17.60
C VAL A 56 18.22 8.84 -17.85
N ARG A 57 19.44 8.58 -18.34
CA ARG A 57 20.41 9.64 -18.65
C ARG A 57 19.91 10.56 -19.77
N GLU A 58 19.38 9.97 -20.86
CA GLU A 58 18.83 10.72 -21.98
C GLU A 58 17.64 11.59 -21.54
N PHE A 59 16.71 11.04 -20.75
CA PHE A 59 15.58 11.79 -20.20
C PHE A 59 16.02 13.03 -19.40
N TYR A 60 16.98 12.87 -18.48
CA TYR A 60 17.45 13.98 -17.65
C TYR A 60 18.28 15.01 -18.45
N GLU A 61 19.00 14.61 -19.49
CA GLU A 61 19.70 15.55 -20.38
C GLU A 61 18.69 16.37 -21.22
N GLU A 62 17.71 15.70 -21.82
CA GLU A 62 16.65 16.34 -22.62
C GLU A 62 15.80 17.33 -21.81
N HIS A 63 15.68 17.11 -20.50
CA HIS A 63 14.86 17.92 -19.59
C HIS A 63 15.67 18.66 -18.53
N ARG A 64 16.96 18.91 -18.76
CA ARG A 64 17.86 19.55 -17.79
C ARG A 64 17.37 20.92 -17.27
N ASP A 65 16.56 21.60 -18.07
CA ASP A 65 16.01 22.93 -17.77
C ASP A 65 14.61 22.88 -17.12
N ASP A 66 14.00 21.69 -16.97
CA ASP A 66 12.71 21.49 -16.30
C ASP A 66 12.91 20.82 -14.92
N PRO A 67 12.90 21.57 -13.80
CA PRO A 67 13.08 21.01 -12.46
C PRO A 67 11.94 20.06 -12.03
N ARG A 68 10.83 20.01 -12.78
CA ARG A 68 9.71 19.09 -12.56
C ARG A 68 9.77 17.86 -13.48
N ALA A 69 10.76 17.74 -14.36
CA ALA A 69 10.99 16.54 -15.13
C ALA A 69 11.75 15.50 -14.29
N ASN A 70 11.01 14.83 -13.40
CA ASN A 70 11.53 13.74 -12.59
C ASN A 70 10.88 12.41 -12.96
N LEU A 71 11.50 11.32 -12.51
CA LEU A 71 11.06 9.96 -12.80
C LEU A 71 10.58 9.23 -11.54
N VAL A 72 9.77 8.20 -11.74
CA VAL A 72 9.48 7.18 -10.74
C VAL A 72 9.91 5.83 -11.33
N VAL A 73 10.78 5.12 -10.61
CA VAL A 73 11.26 3.80 -11.01
C VAL A 73 10.51 2.73 -10.21
N LYS A 74 9.89 1.79 -10.91
CA LYS A 74 9.00 0.77 -10.34
C LYS A 74 9.47 -0.63 -10.69
N ALA A 75 9.57 -1.52 -9.70
CA ALA A 75 9.67 -2.95 -9.94
C ALA A 75 8.35 -3.45 -10.56
N ASP A 76 8.44 -4.31 -11.58
CA ASP A 76 7.26 -4.81 -12.29
C ASP A 76 6.44 -5.80 -11.44
N GLY A 77 7.12 -6.74 -10.78
CA GLY A 77 6.47 -7.82 -10.03
C GLY A 77 5.82 -7.40 -8.71
N LEU A 78 5.25 -8.38 -8.00
CA LEU A 78 4.62 -8.19 -6.69
C LEU A 78 5.66 -7.84 -5.62
N ALA A 79 6.01 -6.57 -5.52
CA ALA A 79 6.96 -6.03 -4.54
C ALA A 79 6.28 -5.59 -3.22
N ALA A 80 5.12 -6.17 -2.88
CA ALA A 80 4.34 -5.85 -1.67
C ALA A 80 4.11 -4.33 -1.42
N GLY A 81 3.88 -3.56 -2.50
CA GLY A 81 3.69 -2.10 -2.43
C GLY A 81 4.98 -1.27 -2.25
N LYS A 82 6.14 -1.92 -2.07
CA LYS A 82 7.43 -1.28 -1.78
C LYS A 82 8.25 -0.95 -3.01
N GLY A 83 7.97 -1.63 -4.13
CA GLY A 83 8.78 -1.55 -5.36
C GLY A 83 8.55 -0.30 -6.19
N SER A 84 8.37 0.87 -5.58
CA SER A 84 8.25 2.13 -6.32
C SER A 84 9.03 3.21 -5.62
N ILE A 85 9.99 3.77 -6.35
CA ILE A 85 10.97 4.71 -5.86
C ILE A 85 10.75 6.01 -6.62
N VAL A 86 10.39 7.04 -5.88
CA VAL A 86 10.20 8.40 -6.41
C VAL A 86 11.55 9.08 -6.42
N CYS A 87 12.03 9.47 -7.61
CA CYS A 87 13.35 10.04 -7.80
C CYS A 87 13.25 11.56 -7.91
N ASN A 88 14.22 12.28 -7.35
CA ASN A 88 14.32 13.74 -7.42
C ASN A 88 15.54 14.20 -8.23
N SER A 89 16.35 13.26 -8.72
CA SER A 89 17.52 13.54 -9.55
C SER A 89 17.89 12.34 -10.40
N LEU A 90 18.84 12.55 -11.32
CA LEU A 90 19.48 11.49 -12.09
C LEU A 90 20.11 10.43 -11.18
N GLU A 91 20.81 10.86 -10.13
CA GLU A 91 21.45 9.98 -9.16
C GLU A 91 20.44 9.11 -8.42
N ASP A 92 19.30 9.68 -8.00
CA ASP A 92 18.21 8.93 -7.38
C ASP A 92 17.67 7.84 -8.31
N ALA A 93 17.49 8.16 -9.60
CA ALA A 93 16.97 7.22 -10.59
C ALA A 93 17.96 6.09 -10.92
N LEU A 94 19.25 6.42 -11.04
CA LEU A 94 20.31 5.42 -11.24
C LEU A 94 20.48 4.53 -10.00
N TYR A 95 20.37 5.09 -8.80
CA TYR A 95 20.37 4.33 -7.55
C TYR A 95 19.16 3.40 -7.44
N ALA A 96 17.98 3.86 -7.83
CA ALA A 96 16.77 3.04 -7.85
C ALA A 96 16.91 1.84 -8.81
N LEU A 97 17.49 2.06 -10.00
CA LEU A 97 17.79 0.97 -10.95
C LEU A 97 18.78 -0.04 -10.38
N ASP A 98 19.85 0.44 -9.74
CA ASP A 98 20.83 -0.43 -9.08
C ASP A 98 20.17 -1.29 -7.98
N LEU A 99 19.38 -0.66 -7.12
CA LEU A 99 18.68 -1.33 -6.03
C LEU A 99 17.70 -2.40 -6.53
N ILE A 100 16.93 -2.11 -7.60
CA ILE A 100 15.90 -3.01 -8.11
C ILE A 100 16.50 -4.12 -8.99
N MET A 101 17.34 -3.75 -9.98
CA MET A 101 17.77 -4.67 -11.03
C MET A 101 19.08 -5.39 -10.72
N VAL A 102 20.02 -4.72 -10.05
CA VAL A 102 21.35 -5.28 -9.74
C VAL A 102 21.33 -5.97 -8.38
N LYS A 103 20.99 -5.23 -7.32
CA LYS A 103 20.95 -5.76 -5.95
C LYS A 103 19.76 -6.69 -5.68
N ARG A 104 18.80 -6.79 -6.62
CA ARG A 104 17.60 -7.64 -6.49
C ARG A 104 16.89 -7.46 -5.16
N PHE A 105 16.79 -6.23 -4.65
CA PHE A 105 16.24 -5.96 -3.31
C PHE A 105 14.78 -6.47 -3.16
N PHE A 106 14.03 -6.50 -4.26
CA PHE A 106 12.67 -7.03 -4.32
C PHE A 106 12.58 -8.46 -4.90
N GLY A 107 13.69 -9.21 -4.91
CA GLY A 107 13.79 -10.54 -5.49
C GLY A 107 13.45 -10.57 -6.98
N ASP A 108 12.70 -11.57 -7.42
CA ASP A 108 12.28 -11.74 -8.82
C ASP A 108 11.45 -10.57 -9.37
N ALA A 109 10.79 -9.79 -8.50
CA ALA A 109 10.04 -8.61 -8.94
C ALA A 109 10.93 -7.55 -9.59
N GLY A 110 12.24 -7.55 -9.30
CA GLY A 110 13.21 -6.64 -9.88
C GLY A 110 13.75 -7.04 -11.26
N ARG A 111 13.32 -8.17 -11.84
CA ARG A 111 13.77 -8.64 -13.18
C ARG A 111 13.44 -7.66 -14.30
N ARG A 112 12.34 -6.94 -14.15
CA ARG A 112 11.93 -5.87 -15.05
C ARG A 112 11.58 -4.64 -14.23
N VAL A 113 11.81 -3.49 -14.84
CA VAL A 113 11.41 -2.20 -14.28
C VAL A 113 10.51 -1.48 -15.23
N GLY A 114 9.61 -0.72 -14.63
CA GLY A 114 8.84 0.31 -15.26
C GLY A 114 9.36 1.67 -14.86
N ILE A 115 9.58 2.55 -15.82
CA ILE A 115 9.97 3.94 -15.57
C ILE A 115 8.84 4.84 -16.09
N GLU A 116 8.34 5.72 -15.24
CA GLU A 116 7.32 6.71 -15.60
C GLU A 116 7.79 8.13 -15.27
N ARG A 117 7.30 9.10 -16.02
CA ARG A 117 7.43 10.51 -15.63
C ARG A 117 6.62 10.74 -14.36
N ARG A 118 7.22 11.44 -13.39
CA ARG A 118 6.59 11.77 -12.11
C ARG A 118 5.41 12.70 -12.34
N LEU A 119 4.25 12.27 -11.86
CA LEU A 119 3.09 13.12 -11.73
C LEU A 119 3.16 13.95 -10.45
N TYR A 120 2.61 15.16 -10.50
CA TYR A 120 2.56 16.07 -9.38
C TYR A 120 1.11 16.47 -9.14
N GLY A 121 0.63 16.17 -7.94
CA GLY A 121 -0.76 16.37 -7.58
C GLY A 121 -1.00 15.79 -6.20
N ARG A 122 -2.27 15.47 -5.94
CA ARG A 122 -2.71 14.89 -4.68
C ARG A 122 -3.03 13.43 -4.89
N GLU A 123 -2.42 12.55 -4.10
CA GLU A 123 -2.77 11.13 -4.15
C GLU A 123 -4.16 10.91 -3.52
N LEU A 124 -4.94 10.00 -4.11
CA LEU A 124 -6.27 9.61 -3.62
C LEU A 124 -6.44 8.10 -3.84
N MET A 125 -6.82 7.36 -2.80
CA MET A 125 -7.13 5.94 -2.91
C MET A 125 -8.64 5.78 -3.00
N PHE A 126 -9.12 5.39 -4.19
CA PHE A 126 -10.55 5.32 -4.51
C PHE A 126 -11.00 3.85 -4.62
N PHE A 127 -11.98 3.46 -3.81
CA PHE A 127 -12.43 2.08 -3.69
C PHE A 127 -13.82 1.89 -4.27
N VAL A 128 -14.03 0.77 -4.95
CA VAL A 128 -15.34 0.39 -5.48
C VAL A 128 -15.59 -1.10 -5.30
N LEU A 129 -16.85 -1.44 -5.14
CA LEU A 129 -17.36 -2.80 -5.26
C LEU A 129 -17.91 -3.00 -6.67
N THR A 130 -17.76 -4.21 -7.21
CA THR A 130 -18.39 -4.57 -8.47
C THR A 130 -18.81 -6.04 -8.49
N ASP A 131 -19.94 -6.33 -9.13
CA ASP A 131 -20.40 -7.67 -9.46
C ASP A 131 -20.03 -8.09 -10.91
N GLY A 132 -19.21 -7.27 -11.57
CA GLY A 132 -18.79 -7.43 -12.97
C GLY A 132 -19.63 -6.61 -13.96
N ARG A 133 -20.70 -5.96 -13.50
CA ARG A 133 -21.58 -5.13 -14.33
C ARG A 133 -21.88 -3.79 -13.66
N THR A 134 -22.28 -3.84 -12.41
CA THR A 134 -22.53 -2.69 -11.55
C THR A 134 -21.23 -2.29 -10.88
N VAL A 135 -21.00 -0.98 -10.77
CA VAL A 135 -19.94 -0.42 -9.92
C VAL A 135 -20.59 0.42 -8.83
N LEU A 136 -20.25 0.13 -7.58
CA LEU A 136 -20.75 0.84 -6.42
C LEU A 136 -19.55 1.45 -5.68
N PRO A 137 -19.40 2.79 -5.66
CA PRO A 137 -18.30 3.41 -4.95
C PRO A 137 -18.43 3.13 -3.44
N LEU A 138 -17.31 2.76 -2.83
CA LEU A 138 -17.16 2.78 -1.38
C LEU A 138 -16.78 4.22 -0.95
N GLU A 139 -16.03 4.35 0.13
CA GLU A 139 -15.38 5.58 0.56
C GLU A 139 -13.92 5.61 0.10
N ALA A 140 -13.39 6.82 -0.08
CA ALA A 140 -11.96 7.02 -0.34
C ALA A 140 -11.16 7.06 0.96
N ALA A 141 -9.86 6.82 0.84
CA ALA A 141 -8.91 7.00 1.92
C ALA A 141 -7.66 7.73 1.44
N MET A 142 -6.99 8.39 2.38
CA MET A 142 -5.59 8.76 2.22
C MET A 142 -4.70 7.63 2.75
N ASP A 143 -3.65 7.27 2.03
CA ASP A 143 -2.62 6.34 2.46
C ASP A 143 -1.26 7.04 2.53
N TYR A 144 -0.47 6.68 3.54
CA TYR A 144 0.89 7.18 3.75
C TYR A 144 1.90 6.08 3.40
N LYS A 145 2.20 5.93 2.11
CA LYS A 145 3.14 4.90 1.63
C LYS A 145 4.58 5.06 2.14
N PRO A 146 5.19 6.27 2.15
CA PRO A 146 6.59 6.42 2.55
C PRO A 146 6.84 6.01 4.00
N ALA A 147 7.95 5.32 4.24
CA ALA A 147 8.28 4.72 5.53
C ALA A 147 8.48 5.76 6.63
N TYR A 148 9.08 6.89 6.30
CA TYR A 148 9.60 7.86 7.26
C TYR A 148 8.92 9.22 7.14
N ASP A 149 8.79 9.95 8.24
CA ASP A 149 8.35 11.35 8.19
C ASP A 149 9.53 12.30 7.92
N GLU A 150 9.26 13.60 7.80
CA GLU A 150 10.26 14.61 7.45
C GLU A 150 11.42 14.73 8.45
N TRP A 151 11.21 14.31 9.71
CA TRP A 151 12.18 14.45 10.80
C TRP A 151 13.19 13.29 10.87
N ASP A 152 12.90 12.18 10.17
CA ASP A 152 13.72 10.97 10.09
C ASP A 152 14.95 11.11 9.15
N ILE A 153 15.56 12.30 9.06
CA ILE A 153 16.61 12.65 8.09
C ILE A 153 17.81 11.68 8.15
N ARG A 154 18.25 11.32 9.36
CA ARG A 154 19.39 10.40 9.54
C ARG A 154 19.11 9.02 8.95
N ILE A 155 17.86 8.55 9.03
CA ILE A 155 17.50 7.23 8.52
C ILE A 155 17.41 7.26 6.99
N ARG A 156 16.88 8.33 6.40
CA ARG A 156 16.81 8.52 4.94
C ARG A 156 18.19 8.52 4.28
N ARG A 157 19.23 9.01 4.96
CA ARG A 157 20.61 8.96 4.43
C ARG A 157 21.11 7.53 4.18
N TYR A 158 20.65 6.53 4.94
CA TYR A 158 21.01 5.13 4.68
C TYR A 158 20.42 4.58 3.38
N TRP A 159 19.34 5.20 2.90
CA TRP A 159 18.75 4.90 1.61
C TRP A 159 19.33 5.77 0.49
N GLY A 160 20.49 6.40 0.69
CA GLY A 160 21.04 7.32 -0.32
C GLY A 160 20.21 8.60 -0.48
N GLY A 161 19.40 8.96 0.53
CA GLY A 161 18.57 10.16 0.52
C GLY A 161 17.10 9.92 0.18
N ILE A 162 16.75 8.76 -0.39
CA ILE A 162 15.36 8.42 -0.72
C ILE A 162 14.56 8.04 0.53
N ASN A 163 13.24 8.19 0.47
CA ASN A 163 12.30 7.66 1.45
C ASN A 163 11.59 6.44 0.83
N PRO A 164 11.93 5.21 1.24
CA PRO A 164 11.37 4.01 0.61
C PRO A 164 9.86 3.92 0.86
N ASN A 165 9.14 3.45 -0.15
CA ASN A 165 7.73 3.10 0.02
C ASN A 165 7.56 1.83 0.84
N THR A 166 6.43 1.77 1.52
CA THR A 166 5.96 0.64 2.32
C THR A 166 4.63 0.15 1.78
N GLY A 167 4.05 -0.89 2.39
CA GLY A 167 2.64 -1.23 2.16
C GLY A 167 1.63 -0.18 2.65
N GLY A 168 2.07 0.84 3.40
CA GLY A 168 1.24 1.87 4.04
C GLY A 168 1.56 1.99 5.53
N MET A 169 1.91 3.20 5.99
CA MET A 169 2.27 3.55 7.38
C MET A 169 1.10 4.09 8.21
N GLY A 170 -0.05 4.28 7.57
CA GLY A 170 -1.25 4.83 8.18
C GLY A 170 -2.14 5.43 7.12
N GLY A 171 -3.30 5.92 7.53
CA GLY A 171 -4.27 6.51 6.62
C GLY A 171 -5.45 7.10 7.36
N TYR A 172 -6.36 7.72 6.62
CA TYR A 172 -7.61 8.19 7.18
C TYR A 172 -8.74 8.16 6.15
N SER A 173 -9.98 8.15 6.65
CA SER A 173 -11.21 8.21 5.86
C SER A 173 -12.29 8.93 6.69
N PRO A 174 -13.18 9.76 6.11
CA PRO A 174 -13.28 10.12 4.70
C PRO A 174 -12.11 11.00 4.24
N HIS A 175 -12.01 11.20 2.93
CA HIS A 175 -11.03 12.10 2.34
C HIS A 175 -11.63 13.52 2.20
N PRO A 176 -11.13 14.54 2.94
CA PRO A 176 -11.80 15.83 3.10
C PRO A 176 -11.89 16.66 1.80
N TRP A 177 -11.10 16.31 0.78
CA TRP A 177 -11.04 17.03 -0.50
C TRP A 177 -11.80 16.32 -1.62
N LEU A 178 -12.42 15.17 -1.36
CA LEU A 178 -13.18 14.44 -2.38
C LEU A 178 -14.63 14.94 -2.39
N ASP A 179 -14.91 15.89 -3.28
CA ASP A 179 -16.28 16.34 -3.54
C ASP A 179 -17.01 15.42 -4.55
N GLU A 180 -18.31 15.69 -4.75
CA GLU A 180 -19.14 14.93 -5.70
C GLU A 180 -18.65 15.09 -7.15
N GLY A 181 -18.22 16.28 -7.54
CA GLY A 181 -17.78 16.55 -8.91
C GLY A 181 -16.52 15.75 -9.29
N LEU A 182 -15.54 15.69 -8.38
CA LEU A 182 -14.35 14.87 -8.54
C LEU A 182 -14.69 13.38 -8.49
N ARG A 183 -15.57 12.94 -7.58
CA ARG A 183 -16.06 11.55 -7.53
C ARG A 183 -16.71 11.13 -8.85
N GLU A 184 -17.64 11.92 -9.39
CA GLU A 184 -18.27 11.66 -10.68
C GLU A 184 -17.25 11.62 -11.82
N LYS A 185 -16.27 12.54 -11.81
CA LYS A 185 -15.20 12.58 -12.82
C LYS A 185 -14.35 11.30 -12.75
N ILE A 186 -14.00 10.81 -11.57
CA ILE A 186 -13.28 9.54 -11.36
C ILE A 186 -14.12 8.36 -11.84
N MET A 187 -15.40 8.31 -11.46
CA MET A 187 -16.30 7.22 -11.87
C MET A 187 -16.42 7.15 -13.40
N ARG A 188 -16.63 8.30 -14.06
CA ARG A 188 -16.81 8.41 -15.51
C ARG A 188 -15.55 8.12 -16.31
N ARG A 189 -14.39 8.64 -15.89
CA ARG A 189 -13.13 8.56 -16.66
C ARG A 189 -12.30 7.33 -16.34
N VAL A 190 -12.44 6.77 -15.14
CA VAL A 190 -11.59 5.67 -14.65
C VAL A 190 -12.43 4.43 -14.39
N VAL A 191 -13.29 4.46 -13.37
CA VAL A 191 -13.91 3.23 -12.81
C VAL A 191 -14.82 2.52 -13.81
N VAL A 192 -15.82 3.23 -14.35
CA VAL A 192 -16.82 2.66 -15.24
C VAL A 192 -16.16 2.13 -16.51
N PRO A 193 -15.26 2.88 -17.20
CA PRO A 193 -14.51 2.35 -18.32
C PRO A 193 -13.67 1.12 -17.95
N THR A 194 -13.00 1.11 -16.79
CA THR A 194 -12.19 -0.04 -16.37
C THR A 194 -13.03 -1.31 -16.31
N VAL A 195 -14.17 -1.31 -15.60
CA VAL A 195 -14.98 -2.54 -15.46
C VAL A 195 -15.67 -2.91 -16.77
N ARG A 196 -16.27 -1.93 -17.47
CA ARG A 196 -17.03 -2.17 -18.69
C ARG A 196 -16.15 -2.65 -19.84
N LYS A 197 -15.10 -1.89 -20.17
CA LYS A 197 -14.23 -2.21 -21.30
C LYS A 197 -13.38 -3.44 -21.03
N PHE A 198 -12.98 -3.71 -19.78
CA PHE A 198 -12.24 -4.93 -19.46
C PHE A 198 -13.08 -6.17 -19.77
N ARG A 199 -14.37 -6.14 -19.42
CA ARG A 199 -15.33 -7.19 -19.80
C ARG A 199 -15.47 -7.32 -21.31
N GLU A 200 -15.64 -6.19 -22.02
CA GLU A 200 -15.84 -6.17 -23.47
C GLU A 200 -14.62 -6.68 -24.26
N LEU A 201 -13.42 -6.23 -23.91
CA LEU A 201 -12.18 -6.56 -24.64
C LEU A 201 -11.62 -7.93 -24.26
N ARG A 202 -11.70 -8.32 -22.98
CA ARG A 202 -11.08 -9.55 -22.48
C ARG A 202 -12.07 -10.69 -22.28
N GLY A 203 -13.38 -10.44 -22.34
CA GLY A 203 -14.41 -11.45 -22.06
C GLY A 203 -14.41 -11.92 -20.60
N LEU A 204 -13.87 -11.11 -19.68
CA LEU A 204 -13.70 -11.46 -18.27
C LEU A 204 -14.43 -10.47 -17.37
N GLU A 205 -15.23 -11.00 -16.45
CA GLU A 205 -15.86 -10.21 -15.38
C GLU A 205 -14.96 -10.20 -14.14
N TYR A 206 -14.81 -9.02 -13.54
CA TYR A 206 -14.20 -8.86 -12.23
C TYR A 206 -15.29 -8.72 -11.17
N ARG A 207 -15.21 -9.46 -10.06
CA ARG A 207 -16.15 -9.37 -8.93
C ARG A 207 -15.41 -9.17 -7.61
N GLY A 208 -15.94 -8.30 -6.75
CA GLY A 208 -15.34 -7.94 -5.46
C GLY A 208 -14.88 -6.48 -5.43
N VAL A 209 -13.78 -6.23 -4.72
CA VAL A 209 -13.24 -4.89 -4.53
C VAL A 209 -12.21 -4.55 -5.60
N LEU A 210 -12.33 -3.37 -6.19
CA LEU A 210 -11.26 -2.71 -6.94
C LEU A 210 -10.82 -1.46 -6.17
N TYR A 211 -9.51 -1.32 -6.04
CA TYR A 211 -8.82 -0.14 -5.52
C TYR A 211 -8.20 0.54 -6.73
N PHE A 212 -8.40 1.85 -6.86
CA PHE A 212 -7.68 2.71 -7.78
C PHE A 212 -6.78 3.68 -7.01
N GLY A 213 -5.46 3.56 -7.22
CA GLY A 213 -4.48 4.53 -6.74
C GLY A 213 -4.40 5.65 -7.75
N LEU A 214 -4.86 6.84 -7.39
CA LEU A 214 -4.99 7.96 -8.30
C LEU A 214 -4.04 9.08 -7.89
N MET A 215 -3.50 9.77 -8.90
CA MET A 215 -2.93 11.10 -8.74
C MET A 215 -3.93 12.10 -9.32
N ILE A 216 -4.38 13.04 -8.50
CA ILE A 216 -5.24 14.15 -8.93
C ILE A 216 -4.33 15.33 -9.25
N CYS A 217 -4.08 15.57 -10.54
CA CYS A 217 -3.26 16.68 -11.02
C CYS A 217 -4.14 17.91 -11.30
N GLU A 218 -3.63 19.10 -11.01
CA GLU A 218 -4.28 20.36 -11.40
C GLU A 218 -3.68 20.87 -12.71
N GLU A 219 -4.50 20.93 -13.75
CA GLU A 219 -4.10 21.31 -15.11
C GLU A 219 -5.15 22.28 -15.68
N GLY A 220 -4.74 23.50 -16.06
CA GLY A 220 -5.66 24.48 -16.62
C GLY A 220 -6.81 24.89 -15.68
N GLY A 221 -6.63 24.77 -14.36
CA GLY A 221 -7.67 25.02 -13.36
C GLY A 221 -8.62 23.84 -13.12
N GLU A 222 -8.40 22.69 -13.77
CA GLU A 222 -9.18 21.48 -13.57
C GLU A 222 -8.41 20.39 -12.80
N GLN A 223 -9.14 19.65 -11.98
CA GLN A 223 -8.64 18.42 -11.36
C GLN A 223 -8.79 17.24 -12.32
N ASN A 224 -7.68 16.60 -12.67
CA ASN A 224 -7.61 15.46 -13.58
C ASN A 224 -7.09 14.20 -12.85
N PRO A 225 -7.86 13.10 -12.80
CA PRO A 225 -7.41 11.86 -12.19
C PRO A 225 -6.55 11.03 -13.16
N TYR A 226 -5.38 10.62 -12.71
CA TYR A 226 -4.48 9.70 -13.43
C TYR A 226 -4.26 8.43 -12.61
N VAL A 227 -4.33 7.27 -13.26
CA VAL A 227 -4.17 5.97 -12.60
C VAL A 227 -2.68 5.68 -12.37
N LEU A 228 -2.30 5.58 -11.10
CA LEU A 228 -0.98 5.14 -10.66
C LEU A 228 -0.89 3.61 -10.61
N GLU A 229 -1.93 2.98 -10.05
CA GLU A 229 -2.06 1.52 -9.91
C GLU A 229 -3.53 1.10 -9.71
N ILE A 230 -3.81 -0.18 -9.99
CA ILE A 230 -5.09 -0.83 -9.71
C ILE A 230 -4.79 -2.05 -8.84
N ASN A 231 -5.43 -2.13 -7.69
CA ASN A 231 -5.35 -3.28 -6.80
C ASN A 231 -6.67 -4.05 -6.81
N VAL A 232 -6.57 -5.38 -6.81
CA VAL A 232 -7.71 -6.30 -6.96
C VAL A 232 -8.18 -6.86 -5.60
N ARG A 233 -8.17 -6.00 -4.58
CA ARG A 233 -8.59 -6.27 -3.21
C ARG A 233 -8.68 -4.96 -2.43
N MET A 234 -9.18 -5.02 -1.20
CA MET A 234 -9.03 -3.92 -0.25
C MET A 234 -7.55 -3.60 0.00
N GLY A 235 -7.27 -2.34 0.28
CA GLY A 235 -5.98 -1.86 0.75
C GLY A 235 -5.75 -2.18 2.23
N ASP A 236 -4.50 -2.16 2.65
CA ASP A 236 -4.08 -2.26 4.04
C ASP A 236 -2.96 -1.22 4.23
N PRO A 237 -3.18 -0.13 5.00
CA PRO A 237 -4.16 -0.01 6.08
C PRO A 237 -5.54 0.59 5.70
N GLU A 238 -5.83 0.83 4.42
CA GLU A 238 -7.03 1.57 4.02
C GLU A 238 -8.34 0.89 4.45
N ALA A 239 -8.41 -0.45 4.41
CA ALA A 239 -9.56 -1.18 4.93
C ALA A 239 -9.85 -0.89 6.40
N GLN A 240 -8.81 -0.69 7.20
CA GLN A 240 -8.90 -0.49 8.65
C GLN A 240 -9.48 0.88 8.98
N VAL A 241 -9.40 1.86 8.07
CA VAL A 241 -10.02 3.19 8.25
C VAL A 241 -11.33 3.35 7.49
N ILE A 242 -11.57 2.55 6.44
CA ILE A 242 -12.82 2.57 5.67
C ILE A 242 -13.89 1.70 6.34
N LEU A 243 -13.61 0.41 6.57
CA LEU A 243 -14.64 -0.55 6.97
C LEU A 243 -15.29 -0.24 8.32
N PRO A 244 -14.60 0.29 9.36
CA PRO A 244 -15.26 0.71 10.60
C PRO A 244 -16.22 1.90 10.46
N ARG A 245 -16.30 2.51 9.27
CA ARG A 245 -17.30 3.53 8.93
C ARG A 245 -18.54 2.93 8.26
N LEU A 246 -18.46 1.71 7.74
CA LEU A 246 -19.55 1.12 6.98
C LEU A 246 -20.64 0.63 7.95
N GLU A 247 -21.82 1.24 7.85
CA GLU A 247 -22.99 0.85 8.67
C GLU A 247 -23.82 -0.25 8.00
N THR A 248 -23.76 -0.34 6.67
CA THR A 248 -24.38 -1.45 5.92
C THR A 248 -23.63 -2.75 6.19
N ASP A 249 -24.35 -3.84 6.43
CA ASP A 249 -23.73 -5.14 6.67
C ASP A 249 -22.91 -5.60 5.45
N PHE A 250 -21.61 -5.78 5.65
CA PHE A 250 -20.71 -6.22 4.59
C PHE A 250 -21.01 -7.64 4.10
N TYR A 251 -21.68 -8.47 4.90
CA TYR A 251 -22.19 -9.77 4.47
C TYR A 251 -23.29 -9.63 3.41
N GLU A 252 -24.28 -8.76 3.62
CA GLU A 252 -25.34 -8.50 2.64
C GLU A 252 -24.77 -7.95 1.33
N VAL A 253 -23.80 -7.05 1.43
CA VAL A 253 -23.07 -6.51 0.29
C VAL A 253 -22.31 -7.63 -0.46
N SER A 254 -21.69 -8.54 0.27
CA SER A 254 -20.98 -9.69 -0.29
C SER A 254 -21.92 -10.63 -1.05
N GLU A 255 -23.11 -10.89 -0.51
CA GLU A 255 -24.14 -11.71 -1.17
C GLU A 255 -24.66 -11.03 -2.44
N ALA A 256 -24.90 -9.71 -2.40
CA ALA A 256 -25.31 -8.95 -3.59
C ALA A 256 -24.26 -8.99 -4.71
N ILE A 257 -22.96 -8.97 -4.40
CA ILE A 257 -21.88 -9.14 -5.38
C ILE A 257 -21.93 -10.52 -6.03
N LEU A 258 -22.15 -11.55 -5.23
CA LEU A 258 -22.20 -12.94 -5.71
C LEU A 258 -23.41 -13.18 -6.62
N GLU A 259 -24.54 -12.56 -6.29
CA GLU A 259 -25.82 -12.72 -6.98
C GLU A 259 -26.01 -11.75 -8.16
N GLY A 260 -25.12 -10.78 -8.34
CA GLY A 260 -25.24 -9.77 -9.40
C GLY A 260 -26.37 -8.79 -9.17
N ARG A 261 -26.65 -8.48 -7.89
CA ARG A 261 -27.70 -7.55 -7.44
C ARG A 261 -27.12 -6.30 -6.78
N LEU A 262 -25.87 -5.95 -7.10
CA LEU A 262 -25.20 -4.82 -6.45
C LEU A 262 -25.90 -3.48 -6.77
N ASN A 263 -26.66 -3.39 -7.87
CA ASN A 263 -27.48 -2.25 -8.25
C ASN A 263 -28.67 -1.98 -7.29
N GLU A 264 -29.02 -2.95 -6.45
CA GLU A 264 -30.09 -2.83 -5.46
C GLU A 264 -29.56 -2.34 -4.10
N VAL A 265 -28.24 -2.35 -3.91
CA VAL A 265 -27.59 -2.01 -2.64
C VAL A 265 -27.41 -0.50 -2.51
N ARG A 266 -27.72 0.04 -1.33
CA ARG A 266 -27.39 1.40 -0.92
C ARG A 266 -26.52 1.37 0.32
N LEU A 267 -25.31 1.89 0.23
CA LEU A 267 -24.37 1.93 1.35
C LEU A 267 -24.70 3.09 2.29
N ARG A 268 -24.67 2.81 3.59
CA ARG A 268 -24.76 3.81 4.66
C ARG A 268 -23.43 3.87 5.39
N TRP A 269 -23.03 5.08 5.73
CA TRP A 269 -21.71 5.38 6.25
C TRP A 269 -21.81 6.29 7.46
N ASP A 270 -21.04 5.96 8.49
CA ASP A 270 -20.76 6.85 9.60
C ASP A 270 -19.88 8.01 9.07
N PRO A 271 -20.34 9.27 9.22
CA PRO A 271 -19.65 10.43 8.66
C PRO A 271 -18.37 10.79 9.42
N THR A 272 -18.16 10.26 10.63
CA THR A 272 -17.03 10.60 11.48
C THR A 272 -15.71 10.04 10.92
N TYR A 273 -14.61 10.73 11.22
CA TYR A 273 -13.29 10.38 10.73
C TYR A 273 -12.74 9.16 11.46
N ARG A 274 -12.07 8.28 10.69
CA ARG A 274 -11.20 7.23 11.18
C ARG A 274 -9.77 7.56 10.78
N LEU A 275 -8.84 7.51 11.72
CA LEU A 275 -7.41 7.70 11.44
C LEU A 275 -6.62 6.52 12.00
N GLY A 276 -5.87 5.87 11.12
CA GLY A 276 -5.05 4.69 11.41
C GLY A 276 -3.56 5.02 11.45
N ILE A 277 -2.87 4.59 12.51
CA ILE A 277 -1.40 4.65 12.62
C ILE A 277 -0.87 3.22 12.66
N CYS A 278 0.02 2.88 11.72
CA CYS A 278 0.70 1.59 11.73
C CYS A 278 1.90 1.61 12.69
N ALA A 279 1.87 0.75 13.72
CA ALA A 279 3.04 0.40 14.50
C ALA A 279 3.86 -0.66 13.76
N VAL A 280 5.13 -0.39 13.55
CA VAL A 280 6.03 -1.23 12.75
C VAL A 280 7.28 -1.63 13.53
N SER A 281 7.82 -2.79 13.18
CA SER A 281 9.06 -3.33 13.72
C SER A 281 10.25 -2.48 13.28
N GLY A 282 10.97 -1.90 14.24
CA GLY A 282 12.12 -1.06 13.97
C GLY A 282 13.44 -1.82 13.93
N ARG A 283 14.51 -1.07 14.20
CA ARG A 283 15.91 -1.47 13.94
C ARG A 283 16.33 -2.72 14.71
N ILE A 284 17.18 -3.54 14.10
CA ILE A 284 17.98 -4.52 14.82
C ILE A 284 19.12 -3.78 15.54
N VAL A 285 19.10 -3.74 16.87
CA VAL A 285 20.23 -3.26 17.69
C VAL A 285 20.83 -4.48 18.36
N ARG A 286 22.01 -4.91 17.89
CA ARG A 286 22.80 -5.94 18.59
C ARG A 286 23.16 -5.41 19.97
N SER A 287 22.77 -6.14 21.02
CA SER A 287 23.24 -5.91 22.39
C SER A 287 24.75 -6.20 22.41
N ILE A 288 25.55 -5.27 22.92
CA ILE A 288 26.96 -5.54 23.24
C ILE A 288 26.95 -6.51 24.42
N GLY A 289 27.20 -7.79 24.19
CA GLY A 289 27.46 -8.78 25.25
C GLY A 289 26.56 -10.01 25.32
N GLU A 290 25.58 -10.20 24.43
CA GLU A 290 24.83 -11.47 24.34
C GLU A 290 25.50 -12.41 23.33
N ASP A 291 25.66 -13.67 23.75
CA ASP A 291 26.47 -14.72 23.13
C ASP A 291 26.27 -14.90 21.61
N ARG A 292 27.35 -15.35 20.95
CA ARG A 292 27.43 -15.68 19.52
C ARG A 292 26.63 -16.93 19.11
N GLY A 293 25.54 -17.25 19.82
CA GLY A 293 24.75 -18.46 19.61
C GLY A 293 23.28 -18.11 19.46
N THR A 294 22.68 -18.56 18.35
CA THR A 294 21.24 -18.58 18.04
C THR A 294 20.59 -17.26 17.61
N ASP A 295 20.91 -16.78 16.41
CA ASP A 295 20.00 -15.95 15.60
C ASP A 295 20.19 -16.30 14.11
N TRP A 296 19.67 -17.47 13.70
CA TRP A 296 19.75 -18.00 12.34
C TRP A 296 18.54 -17.65 11.45
N PHE A 297 17.78 -16.62 11.78
CA PHE A 297 16.56 -16.27 11.04
C PHE A 297 16.67 -14.98 10.25
N TYR A 298 17.57 -14.92 9.26
CA TYR A 298 17.34 -14.14 8.03
C TYR A 298 18.09 -14.77 6.85
N GLY A 299 17.35 -15.14 5.81
CA GLY A 299 17.81 -15.81 4.60
C GLY A 299 18.63 -14.92 3.67
N GLY A 300 19.81 -14.50 4.11
CA GLY A 300 20.90 -14.17 3.20
C GLY A 300 21.58 -15.48 2.79
N GLY A 301 21.77 -15.70 1.49
CA GLY A 301 22.52 -16.85 1.01
C GLY A 301 23.89 -16.91 1.68
N ARG A 302 24.40 -18.12 1.95
CA ARG A 302 25.78 -18.32 2.39
C ARG A 302 26.72 -17.57 1.45
N GLY A 303 27.36 -16.49 1.93
CA GLY A 303 28.40 -15.78 1.21
C GLY A 303 28.14 -14.31 0.87
N GLU A 304 26.99 -13.72 1.19
CA GLU A 304 26.78 -12.27 1.02
C GLU A 304 27.38 -11.51 2.21
N GLU A 305 28.22 -10.50 1.95
CA GLU A 305 28.72 -9.58 2.96
C GLU A 305 27.55 -8.91 3.69
N TYR A 306 27.44 -9.20 4.99
CA TYR A 306 26.41 -8.62 5.85
C TYR A 306 26.68 -7.12 6.06
N ASP A 307 25.90 -6.27 5.39
CA ASP A 307 25.95 -4.82 5.61
C ASP A 307 25.05 -4.42 6.79
N GLU A 308 25.66 -4.18 7.95
CA GLU A 308 25.00 -3.69 9.17
C GLU A 308 24.21 -2.37 8.97
N ARG A 309 24.49 -1.63 7.89
CA ARG A 309 23.74 -0.43 7.50
C ARG A 309 22.32 -0.72 6.99
N MET A 310 22.02 -1.98 6.62
CA MET A 310 20.68 -2.39 6.18
C MET A 310 19.74 -2.80 7.31
N ASN A 311 20.22 -2.87 8.55
CA ASN A 311 19.36 -3.06 9.72
C ASN A 311 18.74 -1.73 10.11
N ILE A 312 17.62 -1.37 9.49
CA ILE A 312 16.91 -0.09 9.68
C ILE A 312 15.45 -0.29 10.10
N GLY A 313 15.02 -1.55 10.25
CA GLY A 313 13.64 -1.91 10.49
C GLY A 313 12.80 -1.91 9.22
N TYR A 314 11.50 -2.11 9.37
CA TYR A 314 10.55 -2.04 8.27
C TYR A 314 10.67 -0.71 7.49
N PRO A 315 10.72 -0.72 6.14
CA PRO A 315 10.38 -1.82 5.23
C PRO A 315 11.48 -2.86 4.95
N GLY A 316 12.69 -2.67 5.47
CA GLY A 316 13.81 -3.60 5.36
C GLY A 316 13.84 -4.68 6.46
N PRO A 317 15.01 -5.30 6.69
CA PRO A 317 15.23 -6.24 7.80
C PRO A 317 14.83 -5.64 9.16
N HIS A 318 14.13 -6.43 9.98
CA HIS A 318 13.51 -5.99 11.23
C HIS A 318 13.50 -7.11 12.28
N ILE A 319 13.24 -6.76 13.54
CA ILE A 319 13.14 -7.76 14.63
C ILE A 319 11.69 -8.28 14.74
N THR A 320 11.52 -9.59 14.94
CA THR A 320 10.26 -10.22 15.34
C THR A 320 10.37 -10.86 16.75
N SER A 321 9.34 -11.57 17.19
CA SER A 321 9.25 -12.21 18.51
C SER A 321 9.38 -11.26 19.70
N GLN A 322 9.06 -9.97 19.51
CA GLN A 322 9.15 -8.98 20.60
C GLN A 322 7.82 -8.91 21.35
N PRO A 323 7.82 -8.98 22.70
CA PRO A 323 6.60 -8.82 23.48
C PRO A 323 5.91 -7.48 23.24
N ILE A 324 4.59 -7.52 23.10
CA ILE A 324 3.72 -6.36 22.97
C ILE A 324 2.99 -6.12 24.29
N THR A 325 3.01 -4.89 24.79
CA THR A 325 2.33 -4.47 26.03
C THR A 325 1.49 -3.19 25.83
N GLY A 326 0.56 -2.91 26.75
CA GLY A 326 -0.23 -1.68 26.78
C GLY A 326 -1.49 -1.69 25.91
N LEU A 327 -1.90 -2.85 25.38
CA LEU A 327 -3.11 -2.99 24.56
C LEU A 327 -4.38 -2.87 25.41
N GLU A 328 -4.30 -3.27 26.67
CA GLU A 328 -5.35 -3.24 27.68
C GLU A 328 -5.69 -1.82 28.18
N GLU A 329 -4.82 -0.84 27.92
CA GLU A 329 -4.97 0.55 28.36
C GLU A 329 -5.56 1.49 27.30
N ILE A 330 -5.87 0.94 26.11
CA ILE A 330 -6.33 1.71 24.96
C ILE A 330 -7.78 2.17 25.14
N ASP A 331 -8.03 3.45 24.84
CA ASP A 331 -9.36 4.05 24.84
C ASP A 331 -10.32 3.21 23.97
N PRO A 332 -11.50 2.79 24.48
CA PRO A 332 -12.46 1.98 23.73
C PRO A 332 -12.99 2.60 22.43
N ARG A 333 -12.78 3.92 22.22
CA ARG A 333 -13.06 4.59 20.93
C ARG A 333 -12.05 4.25 19.83
N CYS A 334 -10.95 3.59 20.19
CA CYS A 334 -9.96 3.08 19.26
C CYS A 334 -10.16 1.59 18.99
N ILE A 335 -9.83 1.17 17.78
CA ILE A 335 -9.78 -0.23 17.37
C ILE A 335 -8.32 -0.57 17.07
N VAL A 336 -7.82 -1.66 17.64
CA VAL A 336 -6.48 -2.16 17.34
C VAL A 336 -6.58 -3.37 16.42
N PHE A 337 -6.12 -3.21 15.18
CA PHE A 337 -6.02 -4.29 14.21
C PHE A 337 -4.66 -4.98 14.34
N HIS A 338 -4.70 -6.30 14.47
CA HIS A 338 -3.51 -7.15 14.52
C HIS A 338 -3.05 -7.48 13.10
N ASN A 339 -1.84 -7.04 12.74
CA ASN A 339 -1.20 -7.36 11.46
C ASN A 339 -0.22 -8.52 11.69
N GLY A 340 1.09 -8.26 11.73
CA GLY A 340 2.12 -9.22 12.09
C GLY A 340 2.23 -9.39 13.60
N THR A 341 1.27 -10.08 14.21
CA THR A 341 1.36 -10.55 15.61
C THR A 341 1.12 -12.05 15.73
N GLU A 342 1.66 -12.66 16.77
CA GLU A 342 1.36 -14.04 17.16
C GLU A 342 1.23 -14.16 18.68
N PHE A 343 0.59 -15.24 19.15
CA PHE A 343 0.63 -15.57 20.57
C PHE A 343 1.95 -16.27 20.90
N ALA A 344 2.51 -15.98 22.07
CA ALA A 344 3.68 -16.67 22.58
C ALA A 344 3.37 -18.16 22.84
N ARG A 345 4.44 -18.95 23.00
CA ARG A 345 4.34 -20.35 23.42
C ARG A 345 5.05 -20.55 24.75
N ASP A 346 4.48 -21.41 25.60
CA ASP A 346 5.15 -21.86 26.82
C ASP A 346 6.30 -22.84 26.50
N GLU A 347 7.05 -23.25 27.52
CA GLU A 347 8.17 -24.19 27.39
C GLU A 347 7.75 -25.56 26.81
N LYS A 348 6.45 -25.90 26.90
CA LYS A 348 5.87 -27.14 26.36
C LYS A 348 5.28 -26.95 24.96
N GLY A 349 5.38 -25.76 24.38
CA GLY A 349 4.89 -25.41 23.05
C GLY A 349 3.40 -25.02 22.98
N ASN A 350 2.69 -24.93 24.12
CA ASN A 350 1.28 -24.53 24.15
C ASN A 350 1.13 -23.03 23.94
N ILE A 351 0.04 -22.61 23.31
CA ILE A 351 -0.26 -21.20 23.05
C ILE A 351 -0.59 -20.48 24.36
N ASP A 352 0.19 -19.46 24.71
CA ASP A 352 -0.12 -18.50 25.77
C ASP A 352 -0.88 -17.30 25.19
N ARG A 353 -2.20 -17.32 25.35
CA ARG A 353 -3.09 -16.26 24.86
C ARG A 353 -2.95 -14.92 25.59
N ARG A 354 -2.18 -14.86 26.68
CA ARG A 354 -1.95 -13.63 27.44
C ARG A 354 -0.74 -12.85 26.93
N ARG A 355 0.12 -13.48 26.13
CA ARG A 355 1.36 -12.88 25.64
C ARG A 355 1.32 -12.80 24.12
N ILE A 356 1.33 -11.58 23.60
CA ILE A 356 1.35 -11.32 22.17
C ILE A 356 2.76 -10.86 21.78
N LEU A 357 3.28 -11.42 20.71
CA LEU A 357 4.59 -11.12 20.15
C LEU A 357 4.45 -10.52 18.76
N THR A 358 5.45 -9.75 18.32
CA THR A 358 5.57 -9.31 16.92
C THR A 358 5.93 -10.49 16.02
N SER A 359 5.36 -10.58 14.82
CA SER A 359 5.67 -11.64 13.84
C SER A 359 5.90 -11.10 12.42
N GLY A 360 5.88 -9.78 12.23
CA GLY A 360 6.11 -9.16 10.92
C GLY A 360 6.56 -7.70 10.98
N GLY A 361 6.70 -7.11 9.80
CA GLY A 361 7.19 -5.73 9.63
C GLY A 361 6.18 -4.69 10.08
N ARG A 362 4.93 -4.78 9.60
CA ARG A 362 3.79 -4.07 10.20
C ARG A 362 3.19 -4.96 11.27
N VAL A 363 3.09 -4.43 12.49
CA VAL A 363 2.71 -5.22 13.66
C VAL A 363 1.25 -4.97 14.02
N LEU A 364 0.86 -3.71 14.18
CA LEU A 364 -0.50 -3.31 14.53
C LEU A 364 -0.91 -2.09 13.69
N THR A 365 -2.22 -1.88 13.54
CA THR A 365 -2.78 -0.60 13.15
C THR A 365 -3.74 -0.14 14.25
N LEU A 366 -3.45 0.98 14.91
CA LEU A 366 -4.39 1.62 15.83
C LEU A 366 -5.23 2.61 15.06
N VAL A 367 -6.56 2.42 15.09
CA VAL A 367 -7.53 3.28 14.40
C VAL A 367 -8.37 4.01 15.43
N SER A 368 -8.32 5.34 15.43
CA SER A 368 -9.16 6.20 16.28
C SER A 368 -10.39 6.70 15.54
N ARG A 369 -11.39 7.17 16.28
CA ARG A 369 -12.58 7.88 15.79
C ARG A 369 -12.57 9.34 16.25
N GLY A 370 -13.03 10.27 15.42
CA GLY A 370 -13.28 11.68 15.79
C GLY A 370 -14.29 12.36 14.87
N GLU A 371 -14.97 13.40 15.36
CA GLU A 371 -15.92 14.17 14.53
C GLU A 371 -15.17 15.00 13.47
N THR A 372 -13.93 15.38 13.79
CA THR A 372 -12.99 15.97 12.84
C THR A 372 -11.74 15.10 12.65
N LEU A 373 -11.03 15.30 11.54
CA LEU A 373 -9.75 14.63 11.30
C LEU A 373 -8.72 14.95 12.40
N GLN A 374 -8.75 16.19 12.91
CA GLN A 374 -7.86 16.63 13.98
C GLN A 374 -8.13 15.90 15.30
N GLU A 375 -9.39 15.76 15.69
CA GLU A 375 -9.78 14.99 16.88
C GLU A 375 -9.37 13.51 16.77
N ALA A 376 -9.61 12.89 15.61
CA ALA A 376 -9.19 11.52 15.35
C ALA A 376 -7.65 11.41 15.46
N ARG A 377 -6.91 12.35 14.88
CA ARG A 377 -5.44 12.41 14.95
C ARG A 377 -4.94 12.52 16.39
N GLU A 378 -5.47 13.45 17.17
CA GLU A 378 -5.08 13.66 18.57
C GLU A 378 -5.31 12.41 19.41
N LEU A 379 -6.47 11.77 19.25
CA LEU A 379 -6.79 10.51 19.92
C LEU A 379 -5.81 9.41 19.51
N ALA A 380 -5.56 9.21 18.22
CA ALA A 380 -4.65 8.17 17.74
C ALA A 380 -3.24 8.31 18.33
N TYR A 381 -2.68 9.53 18.31
CA TYR A 381 -1.33 9.77 18.82
C TYR A 381 -1.24 9.71 20.35
N ARG A 382 -2.33 10.02 21.06
CA ARG A 382 -2.40 9.82 22.51
C ARG A 382 -2.37 8.33 22.86
N GLU A 383 -3.13 7.52 22.14
CA GLU A 383 -3.30 6.09 22.44
C GLU A 383 -2.15 5.22 21.93
N ILE A 384 -1.59 5.48 20.75
CA ILE A 384 -0.47 4.68 20.21
C ILE A 384 0.78 4.72 21.11
N ARG A 385 0.94 5.76 21.94
CA ARG A 385 2.04 5.90 22.92
C ARG A 385 1.95 4.91 24.09
N LYS A 386 0.78 4.36 24.35
CA LYS A 386 0.56 3.34 25.39
C LYS A 386 1.08 1.98 24.95
N ILE A 387 0.99 1.68 23.65
CA ILE A 387 1.49 0.43 23.06
C ILE A 387 3.02 0.44 23.06
N ARG A 388 3.63 -0.67 23.46
CA ARG A 388 5.09 -0.84 23.43
C ARG A 388 5.50 -2.21 22.92
N PHE A 389 6.55 -2.22 22.12
CA PHE A 389 7.42 -3.37 21.86
C PHE A 389 8.82 -2.84 21.50
N ARG A 390 9.84 -3.69 21.61
CA ARG A 390 11.24 -3.28 21.40
C ARG A 390 11.42 -2.65 20.01
N ASN A 391 11.99 -1.44 19.99
CA ASN A 391 12.24 -0.65 18.78
C ASN A 391 10.99 -0.39 17.93
N MET A 392 9.79 -0.30 18.53
CA MET A 392 8.58 0.12 17.81
C MET A 392 8.78 1.47 17.12
N ARG A 393 8.29 1.58 15.88
CA ARG A 393 8.28 2.82 15.10
C ARG A 393 6.89 3.08 14.53
N TYR A 394 6.56 4.34 14.33
CA TYR A 394 5.41 4.82 13.58
C TYR A 394 5.71 6.25 13.11
N ARG A 395 4.94 6.76 12.13
CA ARG A 395 5.09 8.13 11.63
C ARG A 395 4.36 9.13 12.52
N TRP A 396 4.90 10.34 12.66
CA TRP A 396 4.31 11.41 13.50
C TRP A 396 3.41 12.39 12.75
N ASP A 397 3.27 12.23 11.44
CA ASP A 397 2.60 13.17 10.53
C ASP A 397 1.37 12.58 9.80
N ILE A 398 0.86 11.42 10.23
CA ILE A 398 -0.35 10.81 9.65
C ILE A 398 -1.58 11.68 9.90
N GLY A 399 -2.22 12.18 8.85
CA GLY A 399 -3.35 13.11 8.96
C GLY A 399 -2.95 14.55 9.28
N LYS A 400 -1.66 14.91 9.20
CA LYS A 400 -1.23 16.32 9.21
C LYS A 400 -1.69 16.96 7.90
N THR A 401 -2.54 17.97 7.99
CA THR A 401 -3.07 18.74 6.84
C THR A 401 -2.27 19.99 6.58
#